data_AF-A0AA37LMY3-F1
#
_entry.id   AF-A0AA37LMY3-F1
#
_cell.length_a   1.000
_cell.length_b   1.000
_cell.length_c   1.000
_cell.angle_alpha   90.00
_cell.angle_beta   90.00
_cell.angle_gamma   90.00
#
_symmetry.space_group_name_H-M   'P 1'
#
loop_
_entity.id
_entity.type
_entity.pdbx_description
1 polymer ?
#
loop_
_entity_poly.entity_id
_entity_poly.type
_entity_poly.pdbx_seq_one_letter_code
_entity_poly.pdbx_strand_id
1 'polypeptide(L)'
;MASDTQTKICLDIAVDHRIRRLFRPVPRYATEPSTHVSRIEKEGRSLQLYRAEIQVTAQLAGPPVKGGIVVMLQQPRSNHPFERGLDAVINDCETLRALEDIFTVVSRGTLNFRRDIAVLDLLPYVSGDPSDIDDTRLKNAFRTSTATVCDKRPDVLLCAGRIMMPFARAKKVKGSAYMFENIGIGEQFGRIPKWPVRAMVRHEGQRGFVAVPKVNGFHPSHAMNYHSHVSLLRQLLILIGAEACGMYRGDWDEFMWMDELRLRCQAYTSGGEYLELYSQKLVDIKNCVSRLISTNQCYELLLDSDLSEKCNDASLILRQIHRLKERGWPKFVAEQNEAALREAAATTYRFAIDTYHFVKRPTKAAESPNDKPLVKTLRQNLDLIFKRVTVVQPRREYDLDVGGAAAAFLELAVDIETLLLNLMLEKEAALYAQGEEDLLSGMLRGMTLAPAAVGASRS
;
A
#
# COMPACT_ATOMS: atom_id res chain seq x y z
N MET A 1 5.75 -8.08 21.65
CA MET A 1 4.46 -7.41 21.44
C MET A 1 4.74 -6.18 20.60
N ALA A 2 4.32 -6.16 19.33
CA ALA A 2 4.40 -4.94 18.52
C ALA A 2 3.58 -3.85 19.22
N SER A 3 4.14 -2.65 19.37
CA SER A 3 3.40 -1.53 19.97
C SER A 3 2.13 -1.26 19.16
N ASP A 4 1.03 -0.88 19.82
CA ASP A 4 -0.26 -0.59 19.18
C ASP A 4 -0.11 0.46 18.05
N THR A 5 0.88 1.35 18.17
CA THR A 5 1.30 2.34 17.18
C THR A 5 1.77 1.74 15.86
N GLN A 6 2.40 0.55 15.87
CA GLN A 6 2.95 -0.11 14.68
C GLN A 6 1.87 -0.65 13.74
N THR A 7 0.62 -0.76 14.20
CA THR A 7 -0.52 -1.15 13.35
C THR A 7 -1.26 0.05 12.74
N LYS A 8 -0.94 1.27 13.18
CA LYS A 8 -1.62 2.50 12.75
C LYS A 8 -1.03 3.09 11.48
N ILE A 9 0.27 2.87 11.25
CA ILE A 9 1.01 3.38 10.10
C ILE A 9 1.66 2.21 9.38
N CYS A 10 1.51 2.17 8.05
CA CYS A 10 2.19 1.24 7.16
C CYS A 10 2.38 1.94 5.81
N LEU A 11 3.52 1.76 5.16
CA LEU A 11 3.86 2.44 3.90
C LEU A 11 3.70 3.97 4.00
N ASP A 12 4.19 4.58 5.08
CA ASP A 12 4.08 6.04 5.35
C ASP A 12 2.65 6.62 5.37
N ILE A 13 1.60 5.80 5.46
CA ILE A 13 0.21 6.25 5.52
C ILE A 13 -0.47 5.75 6.80
N ALA A 14 -1.45 6.50 7.28
CA ALA A 14 -2.41 5.99 8.26
C ALA A 14 -3.20 4.86 7.61
N VAL A 15 -3.19 3.68 8.21
CA VAL A 15 -3.91 2.52 7.68
C VAL A 15 -5.40 2.70 7.94
N ASP A 16 -6.21 2.47 6.90
CA ASP A 16 -7.67 2.44 7.01
C ASP A 16 -8.10 1.54 8.18
N HIS A 17 -8.90 2.07 9.10
CA HIS A 17 -9.32 1.37 10.31
C HIS A 17 -10.01 0.03 10.04
N ARG A 18 -10.69 -0.15 8.89
CA ARG A 18 -11.32 -1.42 8.51
C ARG A 18 -10.28 -2.44 8.08
N ILE A 19 -9.25 -2.01 7.34
CA ILE A 19 -8.08 -2.86 7.02
C ILE A 19 -7.35 -3.26 8.30
N ARG A 20 -7.16 -2.33 9.25
CA ARG A 20 -6.47 -2.59 10.53
C ARG A 20 -7.10 -3.75 11.32
N ARG A 21 -8.42 -3.95 11.23
CA ARG A 21 -9.12 -5.07 11.90
C ARG A 21 -8.75 -6.44 11.35
N LEU A 22 -8.27 -6.50 10.12
CA LEU A 22 -7.85 -7.73 9.45
C LEU A 22 -6.47 -8.20 9.93
N PHE A 23 -5.70 -7.32 10.59
CA PHE A 23 -4.35 -7.62 11.04
C PHE A 23 -4.40 -8.60 12.20
N ARG A 24 -3.74 -9.75 12.02
CA ARG A 24 -3.73 -10.85 12.98
C ARG A 24 -2.38 -11.57 12.95
N PRO A 25 -1.91 -12.11 14.08
CA PRO A 25 -0.75 -13.00 14.12
C PRO A 25 -0.88 -14.13 13.10
N VAL A 26 0.18 -14.36 12.34
CA VAL A 26 0.28 -15.48 11.41
C VAL A 26 1.14 -16.59 12.03
N PRO A 27 0.57 -17.78 12.25
CA PRO A 27 1.30 -18.97 12.71
C PRO A 27 2.22 -19.54 11.62
N ARG A 28 3.26 -20.27 12.04
CA ARG A 28 4.20 -20.94 11.13
C ARG A 28 3.86 -22.42 11.03
N TYR A 29 3.48 -22.88 9.84
CA TYR A 29 3.08 -24.27 9.61
C TYR A 29 4.10 -25.10 8.80
N ALA A 30 4.97 -24.44 8.03
CA ALA A 30 5.82 -25.10 7.06
C ALA A 30 7.05 -25.78 7.70
N THR A 31 7.13 -27.11 7.60
CA THR A 31 8.26 -27.91 8.09
C THR A 31 8.82 -28.90 7.06
N GLU A 32 8.05 -29.27 6.03
CA GLU A 32 8.49 -30.24 5.03
C GLU A 32 9.60 -29.66 4.13
N PRO A 33 10.76 -30.33 3.96
CA PRO A 33 11.84 -29.83 3.11
C PRO A 33 11.45 -29.64 1.62
N SER A 34 12.07 -28.66 0.96
CA SER A 34 11.90 -28.38 -0.47
C SER A 34 13.22 -28.04 -1.17
N THR A 35 13.35 -28.42 -2.44
CA THR A 35 14.56 -28.22 -3.26
C THR A 35 14.58 -26.92 -4.07
N HIS A 36 13.54 -26.09 -3.96
CA HIS A 36 13.39 -24.86 -4.77
C HIS A 36 14.57 -23.88 -4.62
N VAL A 37 15.11 -23.70 -3.42
CA VAL A 37 16.28 -22.83 -3.18
C VAL A 37 17.50 -23.35 -3.93
N SER A 38 17.81 -24.65 -3.81
CA SER A 38 18.93 -25.28 -4.51
C SER A 38 18.78 -25.21 -6.03
N ARG A 39 17.55 -25.24 -6.55
CA ARG A 39 17.27 -25.03 -7.98
C ARG A 39 17.66 -23.63 -8.43
N ILE A 40 17.24 -22.60 -7.69
CA ILE A 40 17.60 -21.20 -7.98
C ILE A 40 19.11 -20.99 -7.92
N GLU A 41 19.80 -21.59 -6.96
CA GLU A 41 21.26 -21.53 -6.90
C GLU A 41 21.93 -22.23 -8.09
N LYS A 42 21.44 -23.41 -8.47
CA LYS A 42 21.98 -24.18 -9.60
C LYS A 42 21.82 -23.42 -10.91
N GLU A 43 20.69 -22.75 -11.10
CA GLU A 43 20.48 -21.89 -12.28
C GLU A 43 21.43 -20.69 -12.28
N GLY A 44 21.57 -19.98 -11.16
CA GLY A 44 22.50 -18.86 -11.09
C GLY A 44 23.95 -19.26 -11.41
N ARG A 45 24.37 -20.45 -10.94
CA ARG A 45 25.69 -21.02 -11.26
C ARG A 45 25.81 -21.44 -12.73
N SER A 46 24.76 -22.00 -13.33
CA SER A 46 24.77 -22.41 -14.75
C SER A 46 24.92 -21.20 -15.68
N LEU A 47 24.37 -20.05 -15.27
CA LEU A 47 24.49 -18.75 -15.92
C LEU A 47 25.81 -18.02 -15.61
N GLN A 48 26.71 -18.60 -14.81
CA GLN A 48 27.99 -18.02 -14.41
C GLN A 48 27.87 -16.63 -13.75
N LEU A 49 26.80 -16.40 -12.99
CA LEU A 49 26.55 -15.12 -12.32
C LEU A 49 27.45 -14.92 -11.11
N TYR A 50 27.56 -13.67 -10.67
CA TYR A 50 28.29 -13.31 -9.46
C TYR A 50 27.72 -14.03 -8.24
N ARG A 51 28.62 -14.56 -7.39
CA ARG A 51 28.24 -15.36 -6.22
C ARG A 51 27.28 -14.62 -5.28
N ALA A 52 27.46 -13.31 -5.10
CA ALA A 52 26.61 -12.50 -4.23
C ALA A 52 25.17 -12.40 -4.75
N GLU A 53 24.98 -12.24 -6.06
CA GLU A 53 23.65 -12.22 -6.69
C GLU A 53 22.93 -13.57 -6.49
N ILE A 54 23.64 -14.68 -6.72
CA ILE A 54 23.10 -16.04 -6.50
C ILE A 54 22.67 -16.21 -5.05
N GLN A 55 23.53 -15.82 -4.10
CA GLN A 55 23.26 -15.96 -2.67
C GLN A 55 22.06 -15.14 -2.23
N VAL A 56 21.98 -13.87 -2.60
CA VAL A 56 20.85 -13.01 -2.20
C VAL A 56 19.55 -13.48 -2.84
N THR A 57 19.58 -13.90 -4.11
CA THR A 57 18.40 -14.43 -4.80
C THR A 57 17.90 -15.72 -4.15
N ALA A 58 18.82 -16.61 -3.76
CA ALA A 58 18.49 -17.84 -3.02
C ALA A 58 17.94 -17.55 -1.61
N GLN A 59 18.47 -16.53 -0.93
CA GLN A 59 17.97 -16.09 0.37
C GLN A 59 16.55 -15.53 0.28
N LEU A 60 16.27 -14.69 -0.72
CA LEU A 60 14.91 -14.20 -1.01
C LEU A 60 13.95 -15.35 -1.34
N ALA A 61 14.40 -16.36 -2.08
CA ALA A 61 13.58 -17.52 -2.43
C ALA A 61 13.28 -18.46 -1.24
N GLY A 62 14.01 -18.34 -0.13
CA GLY A 62 13.85 -19.16 1.07
C GLY A 62 12.54 -18.87 1.83
N PRO A 63 12.21 -19.66 2.86
CA PRO A 63 12.99 -20.77 3.43
C PRO A 63 12.88 -22.07 2.61
N PRO A 64 13.85 -23.01 2.69
CA PRO A 64 13.92 -24.26 1.92
C PRO A 64 12.94 -25.35 2.39
N VAL A 65 11.70 -24.96 2.67
CA VAL A 65 10.57 -25.82 3.04
C VAL A 65 9.41 -25.61 2.07
N LYS A 66 8.47 -26.55 1.98
CA LYS A 66 7.24 -26.41 1.21
C LYS A 66 6.22 -25.52 1.92
N GLY A 67 5.23 -25.04 1.18
CA GLY A 67 4.16 -24.20 1.74
C GLY A 67 4.62 -22.77 2.04
N GLY A 68 3.85 -22.08 2.87
CA GLY A 68 4.03 -20.67 3.21
C GLY A 68 3.52 -19.72 2.14
N ILE A 69 3.84 -18.43 2.33
CA ILE A 69 3.47 -17.36 1.40
C ILE A 69 4.65 -17.11 0.45
N VAL A 70 4.36 -17.14 -0.85
CA VAL A 70 5.30 -16.71 -1.90
C VAL A 70 4.79 -15.44 -2.55
N VAL A 71 5.66 -14.44 -2.71
CA VAL A 71 5.41 -13.26 -3.54
C VAL A 71 6.10 -13.45 -4.88
N MET A 72 5.32 -13.41 -5.96
CA MET A 72 5.83 -13.45 -7.32
C MET A 72 5.94 -12.02 -7.88
N LEU A 73 7.16 -11.55 -8.11
CA LEU A 73 7.51 -10.27 -8.71
C LEU A 73 7.88 -10.42 -10.19
N GLN A 74 8.23 -9.33 -10.86
CA GLN A 74 8.56 -9.34 -12.29
C GLN A 74 9.94 -9.94 -12.54
N GLN A 75 10.96 -9.25 -12.06
CA GLN A 75 12.37 -9.51 -12.34
C GLN A 75 13.24 -8.65 -11.42
N PRO A 76 14.52 -9.04 -11.19
CA PRO A 76 15.43 -8.25 -10.37
C PRO A 76 15.82 -6.93 -11.04
N ARG A 77 16.07 -5.90 -10.22
CA ARG A 77 16.64 -4.62 -10.67
C ARG A 77 18.10 -4.81 -11.05
N SER A 78 18.57 -4.17 -12.12
CA SER A 78 19.94 -4.35 -12.65
C SER A 78 21.06 -3.86 -11.74
N ASN A 79 20.77 -2.93 -10.83
CA ASN A 79 21.75 -2.29 -9.95
C ASN A 79 21.48 -2.58 -8.47
N HIS A 80 21.03 -3.78 -8.12
CA HIS A 80 20.95 -4.18 -6.71
C HIS A 80 22.35 -4.28 -6.08
N PRO A 81 22.53 -3.85 -4.81
CA PRO A 81 23.82 -3.92 -4.11
C PRO A 81 24.10 -5.33 -3.55
N PHE A 82 24.11 -6.36 -4.42
CA PHE A 82 24.22 -7.76 -4.00
C PHE A 82 25.44 -8.06 -3.12
N GLU A 83 26.59 -7.44 -3.42
CA GLU A 83 27.85 -7.60 -2.65
C GLU A 83 27.74 -7.15 -1.18
N ARG A 84 26.71 -6.35 -0.85
CA ARG A 84 26.44 -5.88 0.52
C ARG A 84 25.43 -6.77 1.26
N GLY A 85 24.98 -7.86 0.63
CA GLY A 85 24.08 -8.85 1.21
C GLY A 85 22.59 -8.48 1.17
N LEU A 86 21.76 -9.39 1.68
CA LEU A 86 20.30 -9.31 1.63
C LEU A 86 19.76 -8.01 2.24
N ASP A 87 20.26 -7.60 3.39
CA ASP A 87 19.77 -6.40 4.09
C ASP A 87 19.98 -5.14 3.27
N ALA A 88 21.13 -5.01 2.60
CA ALA A 88 21.38 -3.88 1.72
C ALA A 88 20.46 -3.91 0.50
N VAL A 89 20.17 -5.09 -0.06
CA VAL A 89 19.26 -5.23 -1.21
C VAL A 89 17.82 -4.88 -0.84
N ILE A 90 17.33 -5.34 0.32
CA ILE A 90 16.01 -4.96 0.84
C ILE A 90 15.98 -3.45 1.07
N ASN A 91 16.91 -2.91 1.87
CA ASN A 91 16.96 -1.50 2.24
C ASN A 91 17.20 -0.55 1.06
N ASP A 92 17.69 -1.01 -0.08
CA ASP A 92 17.87 -0.19 -1.28
C ASP A 92 16.69 -0.29 -2.27
N CYS A 93 15.80 -1.27 -2.09
CA CYS A 93 14.68 -1.53 -2.98
C CYS A 93 13.34 -1.15 -2.35
N GLU A 94 12.69 -0.09 -2.86
CA GLU A 94 11.35 0.34 -2.40
C GLU A 94 10.29 -0.76 -2.53
N THR A 95 10.43 -1.68 -3.49
CA THR A 95 9.51 -2.83 -3.61
C THR A 95 9.69 -3.82 -2.47
N LEU A 96 10.93 -4.21 -2.15
CA LEU A 96 11.20 -5.16 -1.07
C LEU A 96 10.94 -4.54 0.31
N ARG A 97 11.28 -3.25 0.52
CA ARG A 97 10.91 -2.52 1.75
C ARG A 97 9.40 -2.45 1.96
N ALA A 98 8.63 -2.18 0.90
CA ALA A 98 7.18 -2.15 1.03
C ALA A 98 6.61 -3.52 1.43
N LEU A 99 7.09 -4.60 0.82
CA LEU A 99 6.68 -5.95 1.21
C LEU A 99 7.06 -6.27 2.66
N GLU A 100 8.28 -5.90 3.07
CA GLU A 100 8.73 -6.06 4.46
C GLU A 100 7.81 -5.34 5.46
N ASP A 101 7.50 -4.07 5.20
CA ASP A 101 6.64 -3.26 6.05
C ASP A 101 5.23 -3.85 6.13
N ILE A 102 4.64 -4.18 4.98
CA ILE A 102 3.31 -4.79 4.90
C ILE A 102 3.24 -6.09 5.70
N PHE A 103 4.11 -7.06 5.43
CA PHE A 103 4.04 -8.36 6.10
C PHE A 103 4.35 -8.24 7.59
N THR A 104 5.23 -7.32 7.99
CA THR A 104 5.51 -7.05 9.40
C THR A 104 4.27 -6.49 10.09
N VAL A 105 3.64 -5.46 9.53
CA VAL A 105 2.48 -4.79 10.14
C VAL A 105 1.25 -5.70 10.15
N VAL A 106 0.89 -6.30 9.00
CA VAL A 106 -0.30 -7.13 8.83
C VAL A 106 -0.26 -8.37 9.73
N SER A 107 0.91 -8.99 9.88
CA SER A 107 1.08 -10.17 10.75
C SER A 107 1.26 -9.82 12.23
N ARG A 108 1.16 -8.54 12.61
CA ARG A 108 1.48 -8.03 13.96
C ARG A 108 2.89 -8.43 14.43
N GLY A 109 3.82 -8.47 13.48
CA GLY A 109 5.24 -8.78 13.69
C GLY A 109 5.56 -10.26 13.86
N THR A 110 4.63 -11.19 13.61
CA THR A 110 4.95 -12.63 13.70
C THR A 110 5.65 -13.19 12.47
N LEU A 111 5.46 -12.58 11.30
CA LEU A 111 6.22 -12.90 10.10
C LEU A 111 7.46 -12.01 10.00
N ASN A 112 8.60 -12.64 9.83
CA ASN A 112 9.85 -12.00 9.45
C ASN A 112 10.01 -12.14 7.94
N PHE A 113 9.97 -11.02 7.22
CA PHE A 113 10.06 -10.99 5.76
C PHE A 113 11.26 -11.76 5.19
N ARG A 114 12.42 -11.74 5.88
CA ARG A 114 13.65 -12.39 5.43
C ARG A 114 13.66 -13.91 5.60
N ARG A 115 12.77 -14.46 6.43
CA ARG A 115 12.82 -15.87 6.87
C ARG A 115 11.55 -16.63 6.60
N ASP A 116 10.42 -15.93 6.56
CA ASP A 116 9.09 -16.55 6.51
C ASP A 116 8.36 -16.30 5.17
N ILE A 117 8.78 -15.29 4.41
CA ILE A 117 8.21 -14.95 3.10
C ILE A 117 9.21 -15.27 2.00
N ALA A 118 8.80 -16.09 1.03
CA ALA A 118 9.59 -16.35 -0.16
C ALA A 118 9.26 -15.29 -1.23
N VAL A 119 10.28 -14.66 -1.80
CA VAL A 119 10.15 -13.73 -2.92
C VAL A 119 10.81 -14.37 -4.14
N LEU A 120 10.02 -14.56 -5.19
CA LEU A 120 10.45 -15.11 -6.48
C LEU A 120 10.15 -14.10 -7.58
N ASP A 121 10.94 -14.13 -8.64
CA ASP A 121 10.68 -13.38 -9.86
C ASP A 121 10.12 -14.29 -10.96
N LEU A 122 9.28 -13.73 -11.84
CA LEU A 122 8.85 -14.41 -13.06
C LEU A 122 10.06 -14.69 -13.98
N LEU A 123 11.01 -13.76 -14.02
CA LEU A 123 12.27 -13.85 -14.75
C LEU A 123 13.48 -13.78 -13.79
N PRO A 124 13.80 -14.86 -13.06
CA PRO A 124 14.95 -14.87 -12.16
C PRO A 124 16.24 -14.64 -12.94
N TYR A 125 17.16 -13.83 -12.40
CA TYR A 125 18.45 -13.48 -12.99
C TYR A 125 18.41 -12.81 -14.38
N VAL A 126 17.26 -12.27 -14.76
CA VAL A 126 17.13 -11.43 -15.95
C VAL A 126 16.90 -10.01 -15.48
N SER A 127 17.87 -9.14 -15.72
CA SER A 127 17.73 -7.71 -15.49
C SER A 127 17.72 -6.95 -16.83
N GLY A 128 17.09 -5.77 -16.87
CA GLY A 128 16.91 -5.01 -18.11
C GLY A 128 15.56 -5.25 -18.80
N ASP A 129 15.35 -4.68 -19.99
CA ASP A 129 14.08 -4.85 -20.71
C ASP A 129 13.98 -6.29 -21.27
N PRO A 130 12.92 -7.06 -20.94
CA PRO A 130 12.67 -8.37 -21.56
C PRO A 130 12.62 -8.34 -23.08
N SER A 131 12.36 -7.18 -23.70
CA SER A 131 12.38 -7.01 -25.14
C SER A 131 13.76 -7.31 -25.75
N ASP A 132 14.84 -7.00 -25.04
CA ASP A 132 16.24 -7.13 -25.48
C ASP A 132 16.85 -8.52 -25.23
N ILE A 133 16.16 -9.37 -24.46
CA ILE A 133 16.66 -10.71 -24.09
C ILE A 133 16.27 -11.72 -25.16
N ASP A 134 17.11 -12.70 -25.48
CA ASP A 134 16.73 -13.72 -26.46
C ASP A 134 15.63 -14.68 -25.95
N ASP A 135 14.85 -15.25 -26.87
CA ASP A 135 13.72 -16.10 -26.54
C ASP A 135 14.11 -17.38 -25.78
N THR A 136 15.32 -17.90 -25.99
CA THR A 136 15.78 -19.12 -25.31
C THR A 136 16.05 -18.81 -23.84
N ARG A 137 16.75 -17.71 -23.56
CA ARG A 137 17.00 -17.24 -22.19
C ARG A 137 15.70 -16.90 -21.46
N LEU A 138 14.76 -16.19 -22.11
CA LEU A 138 13.44 -15.91 -21.51
C LEU A 138 12.66 -17.19 -21.21
N LYS A 139 12.59 -18.12 -22.16
CA LYS A 139 11.89 -19.40 -21.98
C LYS A 139 12.48 -20.19 -20.81
N ASN A 140 13.81 -20.22 -20.69
CA ASN A 140 14.48 -20.87 -19.57
C ASN A 140 14.16 -20.18 -18.23
N ALA A 141 14.19 -18.85 -18.17
CA ALA A 141 13.86 -18.11 -16.96
C ALA A 141 12.41 -18.38 -16.48
N PHE A 142 11.43 -18.31 -17.37
CA PHE A 142 10.02 -18.65 -17.05
C PHE A 142 9.84 -20.10 -16.61
N ARG A 143 10.58 -21.03 -17.22
CA ARG A 143 10.57 -22.44 -16.83
C ARG A 143 11.16 -22.62 -15.44
N THR A 144 12.26 -21.93 -15.13
CA THR A 144 12.91 -21.95 -13.82
C THR A 144 11.99 -21.40 -12.73
N SER A 145 11.34 -20.25 -12.94
CA SER A 145 10.37 -19.71 -11.96
C SER A 145 9.19 -20.65 -11.75
N THR A 146 8.66 -21.24 -12.82
CA THR A 146 7.59 -22.24 -12.75
C THR A 146 7.99 -23.47 -11.94
N ALA A 147 9.13 -24.08 -12.25
CA ALA A 147 9.63 -25.24 -11.53
C ALA A 147 9.91 -24.93 -10.05
N THR A 148 10.40 -23.73 -9.75
CA THR A 148 10.66 -23.25 -8.38
C THR A 148 9.37 -23.16 -7.59
N VAL A 149 8.29 -22.58 -8.14
CA VAL A 149 6.97 -22.56 -7.51
C VAL A 149 6.44 -23.98 -7.30
N CYS A 150 6.58 -24.87 -8.29
CA CYS A 150 6.10 -26.24 -8.17
C CYS A 150 6.88 -27.07 -7.14
N ASP A 151 8.18 -26.80 -6.93
CA ASP A 151 8.98 -27.41 -5.87
C ASP A 151 8.61 -26.83 -4.49
N LYS A 152 8.38 -25.50 -4.42
CA LYS A 152 7.98 -24.79 -3.19
C LYS A 152 6.56 -25.18 -2.75
N ARG A 153 5.63 -25.43 -3.69
CA ARG A 153 4.22 -25.72 -3.41
C ARG A 153 3.64 -24.75 -2.35
N PRO A 154 3.63 -23.44 -2.62
CA PRO A 154 3.16 -22.48 -1.64
C PRO A 154 1.68 -22.68 -1.32
N ASP A 155 1.32 -22.39 -0.06
CA ASP A 155 -0.07 -22.38 0.39
C ASP A 155 -0.80 -21.15 -0.16
N VAL A 156 -0.07 -20.04 -0.34
CA VAL A 156 -0.56 -18.82 -0.99
C VAL A 156 0.52 -18.25 -1.90
N LEU A 157 0.16 -17.98 -3.15
CA LEU A 157 0.98 -17.23 -4.10
C LEU A 157 0.39 -15.83 -4.33
N LEU A 158 1.08 -14.80 -3.86
CA LEU A 158 0.77 -13.41 -4.15
C LEU A 158 1.32 -13.06 -5.54
N CYS A 159 0.44 -12.90 -6.53
CA CYS A 159 0.80 -12.52 -7.89
C CYS A 159 0.93 -11.00 -8.00
N ALA A 160 2.14 -10.46 -7.90
CA ALA A 160 2.42 -9.02 -8.01
C ALA A 160 3.15 -8.65 -9.31
N GLY A 161 3.85 -9.60 -9.94
CA GLY A 161 4.57 -9.39 -11.19
C GLY A 161 3.72 -9.63 -12.44
N ARG A 162 4.04 -8.91 -13.52
CA ARG A 162 3.53 -9.16 -14.88
C ARG A 162 4.56 -8.70 -15.89
N ILE A 163 4.92 -9.55 -16.84
CA ILE A 163 5.85 -9.21 -17.92
C ILE A 163 5.05 -8.81 -19.15
N MET A 164 5.09 -7.54 -19.52
CA MET A 164 4.43 -7.06 -20.73
C MET A 164 5.29 -7.39 -21.96
N MET A 165 4.71 -8.09 -22.95
CA MET A 165 5.38 -8.39 -24.22
C MET A 165 4.35 -8.68 -25.31
N PRO A 166 4.72 -8.61 -26.60
CA PRO A 166 3.83 -8.94 -27.71
C PRO A 166 3.23 -10.34 -27.58
N PHE A 167 1.94 -10.49 -27.91
CA PHE A 167 1.19 -11.74 -27.72
C PHE A 167 1.84 -12.96 -28.38
N ALA A 168 2.33 -12.80 -29.62
CA ALA A 168 3.01 -13.87 -30.35
C ALA A 168 4.24 -14.39 -29.59
N ARG A 169 5.01 -13.48 -28.99
CA ARG A 169 6.19 -13.80 -28.19
C ARG A 169 5.81 -14.43 -26.86
N ALA A 170 4.84 -13.86 -26.15
CA ALA A 170 4.33 -14.39 -24.89
C ALA A 170 3.91 -15.86 -25.00
N LYS A 171 3.17 -16.20 -26.07
CA LYS A 171 2.72 -17.58 -26.35
C LYS A 171 3.89 -18.55 -26.53
N LYS A 172 5.03 -18.08 -27.05
CA LYS A 172 6.23 -18.89 -27.30
C LYS A 172 7.04 -19.13 -26.03
N VAL A 173 7.19 -18.11 -25.16
CA VAL A 173 8.18 -18.14 -24.07
C VAL A 173 7.60 -18.35 -22.67
N LYS A 174 6.38 -17.88 -22.37
CA LYS A 174 5.89 -17.87 -20.97
C LYS A 174 5.51 -19.24 -20.41
N GLY A 175 5.14 -20.20 -21.26
CA GLY A 175 4.72 -21.53 -20.80
C GLY A 175 3.59 -21.44 -19.76
N SER A 176 3.72 -22.10 -18.61
CA SER A 176 2.75 -22.00 -17.50
C SER A 176 2.94 -20.78 -16.60
N ALA A 177 4.02 -20.01 -16.75
CA ALA A 177 4.33 -18.88 -15.87
C ALA A 177 3.29 -17.75 -15.96
N TYR A 178 2.53 -17.64 -17.06
CA TYR A 178 1.43 -16.66 -17.19
C TYR A 178 0.38 -16.82 -16.08
N MET A 179 0.23 -18.01 -15.49
CA MET A 179 -0.74 -18.25 -14.41
C MET A 179 -0.35 -17.56 -13.10
N PHE A 180 0.91 -17.16 -12.95
CA PHE A 180 1.47 -16.48 -11.78
C PHE A 180 1.55 -14.96 -11.95
N GLU A 181 1.14 -14.44 -13.12
CA GLU A 181 1.11 -13.00 -13.34
C GLU A 181 -0.07 -12.36 -12.61
N ASN A 182 0.10 -11.12 -12.18
CA ASN A 182 -1.01 -10.28 -11.79
C ASN A 182 -1.93 -10.03 -12.99
N ILE A 183 -3.21 -9.81 -12.71
CA ILE A 183 -4.22 -9.57 -13.74
C ILE A 183 -4.65 -8.09 -13.84
N GLY A 184 -4.17 -7.24 -12.94
CA GLY A 184 -4.46 -5.80 -12.92
C GLY A 184 -4.57 -5.25 -11.50
N ILE A 185 -4.52 -3.94 -11.37
CA ILE A 185 -4.73 -3.24 -10.10
C ILE A 185 -6.20 -3.40 -9.69
N GLY A 186 -6.47 -3.78 -8.46
CA GLY A 186 -7.83 -3.97 -7.94
C GLY A 186 -8.58 -5.16 -8.55
N GLU A 187 -7.98 -5.94 -9.45
CA GLU A 187 -8.60 -7.14 -10.00
C GLU A 187 -8.54 -8.31 -9.00
N GLN A 188 -9.38 -9.33 -9.20
CA GLN A 188 -9.39 -10.52 -8.34
C GLN A 188 -9.52 -11.81 -9.16
N PHE A 189 -8.81 -12.85 -8.71
CA PHE A 189 -9.02 -14.19 -9.23
C PHE A 189 -10.38 -14.73 -8.77
N GLY A 190 -11.01 -15.59 -9.57
CA GLY A 190 -12.30 -16.22 -9.27
C GLY A 190 -13.53 -15.43 -9.72
N ARG A 191 -13.40 -14.11 -9.98
CA ARG A 191 -14.54 -13.29 -10.46
C ARG A 191 -15.05 -13.71 -11.84
N ILE A 192 -14.14 -14.15 -12.70
CA ILE A 192 -14.48 -14.68 -14.03
C ILE A 192 -13.75 -16.00 -14.30
N PRO A 193 -14.34 -16.93 -15.09
CA PRO A 193 -13.73 -18.24 -15.36
C PRO A 193 -12.33 -18.18 -15.98
N LYS A 194 -12.01 -17.10 -16.70
CA LYS A 194 -10.70 -16.86 -17.32
C LYS A 194 -9.55 -16.80 -16.30
N TRP A 195 -9.84 -16.38 -15.07
CA TRP A 195 -8.84 -16.09 -14.05
C TRP A 195 -9.10 -16.92 -12.79
N PRO A 196 -8.76 -18.22 -12.77
CA PRO A 196 -9.08 -19.09 -11.65
C PRO A 196 -8.30 -18.73 -10.37
N VAL A 197 -8.91 -19.00 -9.22
CA VAL A 197 -8.32 -18.83 -7.86
C VAL A 197 -7.13 -19.74 -7.59
N ARG A 198 -6.96 -20.79 -8.40
CA ARG A 198 -5.82 -21.73 -8.33
C ARG A 198 -5.11 -21.80 -9.68
N ALA A 199 -3.79 -21.72 -9.67
CA ALA A 199 -2.98 -22.12 -10.81
C ALA A 199 -2.81 -23.64 -10.80
N MET A 200 -3.13 -24.29 -11.92
CA MET A 200 -2.98 -25.74 -12.11
C MET A 200 -1.77 -26.00 -13.01
N VAL A 201 -0.62 -26.26 -12.40
CA VAL A 201 0.66 -26.27 -13.10
C VAL A 201 1.22 -27.67 -13.16
N ARG A 202 1.62 -28.12 -14.34
CA ARG A 202 2.25 -29.43 -14.49
C ARG A 202 3.72 -29.34 -14.03
N HIS A 203 4.09 -30.11 -13.02
CA HIS A 203 5.47 -30.21 -12.56
C HIS A 203 6.30 -31.01 -13.59
N GLU A 204 7.49 -30.52 -13.93
CA GLU A 204 8.34 -31.16 -14.92
C GLU A 204 8.76 -32.57 -14.51
N GLY A 205 8.44 -33.55 -15.36
CA GLY A 205 8.79 -34.96 -15.10
C GLY A 205 7.86 -35.68 -14.13
N GLN A 206 6.80 -35.06 -13.62
CA GLN A 206 5.80 -35.71 -12.76
C GLN A 206 4.45 -35.89 -13.47
N ARG A 207 3.76 -37.00 -13.16
CA ARG A 207 2.36 -37.20 -13.53
C ARG A 207 1.48 -36.48 -12.52
N GLY A 208 0.92 -35.33 -12.87
CA GLY A 208 -0.03 -34.60 -12.05
C GLY A 208 0.08 -33.08 -12.17
N PHE A 209 -0.84 -32.37 -11.53
CA PHE A 209 -0.82 -30.91 -11.41
C PHE A 209 -0.53 -30.51 -9.96
N VAL A 210 0.28 -29.47 -9.79
CA VAL A 210 0.39 -28.73 -8.54
C VAL A 210 -0.67 -27.64 -8.58
N ALA A 211 -1.60 -27.69 -7.62
CA ALA A 211 -2.60 -26.65 -7.43
C ALA A 211 -2.04 -25.59 -6.47
N VAL A 212 -1.95 -24.35 -6.94
CA VAL A 212 -1.41 -23.23 -6.14
C VAL A 212 -2.49 -22.18 -5.94
N PRO A 213 -2.99 -21.96 -4.72
CA PRO A 213 -3.91 -20.85 -4.41
C PRO A 213 -3.25 -19.51 -4.68
N LYS A 214 -4.01 -18.56 -5.25
CA LYS A 214 -3.48 -17.27 -5.66
C LYS A 214 -4.26 -16.10 -5.07
N VAL A 215 -3.52 -15.07 -4.71
CA VAL A 215 -4.03 -13.73 -4.40
C VAL A 215 -3.53 -12.79 -5.49
N ASN A 216 -4.43 -12.00 -6.08
CA ASN A 216 -4.02 -11.00 -7.05
C ASN A 216 -3.49 -9.77 -6.33
N GLY A 217 -2.37 -9.24 -6.79
CA GLY A 217 -1.88 -7.94 -6.37
C GLY A 217 -1.43 -7.10 -7.56
N PHE A 218 -0.52 -6.18 -7.32
CA PHE A 218 0.19 -5.47 -8.37
C PHE A 218 1.59 -5.13 -7.86
N HIS A 219 2.49 -4.76 -8.77
CA HIS A 219 3.88 -4.58 -8.40
C HIS A 219 4.03 -3.37 -7.45
N PRO A 220 4.58 -3.51 -6.23
CA PRO A 220 4.62 -2.43 -5.24
C PRO A 220 5.29 -1.13 -5.74
N SER A 221 6.30 -1.24 -6.63
CA SER A 221 6.90 -0.09 -7.34
C SER A 221 5.87 0.87 -7.95
N HIS A 222 4.71 0.37 -8.42
CA HIS A 222 3.64 1.21 -8.96
C HIS A 222 3.16 2.26 -7.93
N ALA A 223 2.88 1.85 -6.70
CA ALA A 223 2.45 2.76 -5.64
C ALA A 223 3.63 3.49 -4.97
N MET A 224 4.81 2.86 -4.90
CA MET A 224 5.94 3.41 -4.12
C MET A 224 6.84 4.34 -4.92
N ASN A 225 7.01 4.09 -6.23
CA ASN A 225 7.91 4.86 -7.09
C ASN A 225 7.15 5.75 -8.09
N TYR A 226 6.17 5.20 -8.81
CA TYR A 226 5.50 5.92 -9.90
C TYR A 226 4.34 6.80 -9.42
N HIS A 227 3.59 6.32 -8.43
CA HIS A 227 2.44 7.00 -7.84
C HIS A 227 2.64 7.20 -6.34
N SER A 228 3.85 7.60 -5.96
CA SER A 228 4.32 7.71 -4.57
C SER A 228 3.53 8.70 -3.70
N HIS A 229 2.71 9.55 -4.32
CA HIS A 229 1.85 10.54 -3.65
C HIS A 229 0.40 10.04 -3.41
N VAL A 230 0.08 8.82 -3.85
CA VAL A 230 -1.30 8.30 -3.87
C VAL A 230 -1.49 7.30 -2.74
N SER A 231 -2.18 7.72 -1.69
CA SER A 231 -2.37 6.87 -0.50
C SER A 231 -3.32 5.70 -0.77
N LEU A 232 -4.32 5.87 -1.64
CA LEU A 232 -5.28 4.84 -2.04
C LEU A 232 -4.60 3.54 -2.55
N LEU A 233 -3.58 3.66 -3.40
CA LEU A 233 -2.84 2.50 -3.92
C LEU A 233 -2.04 1.80 -2.81
N ARG A 234 -1.54 2.56 -1.82
CA ARG A 234 -0.85 1.99 -0.66
C ARG A 234 -1.83 1.25 0.26
N GLN A 235 -3.05 1.76 0.47
CA GLN A 235 -4.12 1.04 1.18
C GLN A 235 -4.42 -0.30 0.51
N LEU A 236 -4.51 -0.31 -0.83
CA LEU A 236 -4.75 -1.55 -1.57
C LEU A 236 -3.59 -2.55 -1.40
N LEU A 237 -2.32 -2.12 -1.41
CA LEU A 237 -1.20 -3.04 -1.14
C LEU A 237 -1.27 -3.64 0.27
N ILE A 238 -1.69 -2.85 1.27
CA ILE A 238 -1.86 -3.33 2.64
C ILE A 238 -3.01 -4.34 2.72
N LEU A 239 -4.14 -4.06 2.07
CA LEU A 239 -5.28 -4.99 1.97
C LEU A 239 -4.84 -6.32 1.32
N ILE A 240 -4.08 -6.26 0.22
CA ILE A 240 -3.55 -7.44 -0.48
C ILE A 240 -2.62 -8.25 0.44
N GLY A 241 -1.79 -7.59 1.26
CA GLY A 241 -0.99 -8.27 2.29
C GLY A 241 -1.85 -8.96 3.36
N ALA A 242 -2.93 -8.30 3.79
CA ALA A 242 -3.92 -8.87 4.71
C ALA A 242 -4.66 -10.07 4.10
N GLU A 243 -5.02 -9.99 2.82
CA GLU A 243 -5.61 -11.09 2.05
C GLU A 243 -4.67 -12.28 1.97
N ALA A 244 -3.40 -12.07 1.59
CA ALA A 244 -2.41 -13.15 1.54
C ALA A 244 -2.20 -13.82 2.91
N CYS A 245 -2.15 -13.04 3.99
CA CYS A 245 -2.02 -13.57 5.34
C CYS A 245 -3.29 -14.31 5.80
N GLY A 246 -4.49 -13.76 5.53
CA GLY A 246 -5.77 -14.37 5.89
C GLY A 246 -6.03 -15.66 5.14
N MET A 247 -5.72 -15.68 3.84
CA MET A 247 -5.80 -16.89 3.01
C MET A 247 -4.86 -17.98 3.54
N TYR A 248 -3.66 -17.60 4.00
CA TYR A 248 -2.72 -18.54 4.61
C TYR A 248 -3.19 -19.09 5.96
N ARG A 249 -3.86 -18.25 6.76
CA ARG A 249 -4.49 -18.68 8.03
C ARG A 249 -5.80 -19.47 7.83
N GLY A 250 -6.41 -19.38 6.65
CA GLY A 250 -7.72 -19.95 6.38
C GLY A 250 -8.88 -19.15 7.00
N ASP A 251 -8.69 -17.86 7.29
CA ASP A 251 -9.67 -16.96 7.92
C ASP A 251 -9.96 -15.70 7.10
N TRP A 252 -9.71 -15.74 5.78
CA TRP A 252 -10.03 -14.63 4.89
C TRP A 252 -11.50 -14.62 4.49
N ASP A 253 -12.14 -13.49 4.72
CA ASP A 253 -13.49 -13.17 4.25
C ASP A 253 -13.46 -11.86 3.44
N GLU A 254 -14.25 -11.83 2.37
CA GLU A 254 -14.40 -10.66 1.49
C GLU A 254 -15.60 -9.81 1.93
N PHE A 255 -15.41 -8.49 1.98
CA PHE A 255 -16.46 -7.53 2.39
C PHE A 255 -16.67 -6.48 1.28
N MET A 256 -17.87 -5.90 1.17
CA MET A 256 -18.20 -4.99 0.04
C MET A 256 -17.28 -3.77 -0.04
N TRP A 257 -16.86 -3.20 1.11
CA TRP A 257 -15.96 -2.05 1.13
C TRP A 257 -14.58 -2.34 0.51
N MET A 258 -14.14 -3.61 0.53
CA MET A 258 -12.87 -4.02 -0.07
C MET A 258 -12.96 -3.98 -1.59
N ASP A 259 -14.08 -4.43 -2.16
CA ASP A 259 -14.37 -4.35 -3.59
C ASP A 259 -14.42 -2.91 -4.07
N GLU A 260 -14.97 -2.03 -3.25
CA GLU A 260 -15.01 -0.62 -3.54
C GLU A 260 -13.64 0.04 -3.51
N LEU A 261 -12.80 -0.28 -2.52
CA LEU A 261 -11.40 0.16 -2.52
C LEU A 261 -10.70 -0.29 -3.81
N ARG A 262 -10.92 -1.54 -4.23
CA ARG A 262 -10.38 -2.08 -5.49
C ARG A 262 -10.89 -1.33 -6.73
N LEU A 263 -12.20 -1.05 -6.81
CA LEU A 263 -12.80 -0.29 -7.93
C LEU A 263 -12.28 1.15 -7.98
N ARG A 264 -12.14 1.83 -6.84
CA ARG A 264 -11.55 3.17 -6.76
C ARG A 264 -10.10 3.16 -7.25
N CYS A 265 -9.32 2.12 -6.93
CA CYS A 265 -7.96 1.97 -7.44
C CYS A 265 -7.92 1.70 -8.95
N GLN A 266 -8.89 0.99 -9.51
CA GLN A 266 -8.98 0.78 -10.96
C GLN A 266 -9.30 2.08 -11.72
N ALA A 267 -10.16 2.92 -11.14
CA ALA A 267 -10.58 4.18 -11.73
C ALA A 267 -9.61 5.35 -11.47
N TYR A 268 -8.55 5.13 -10.69
CA TYR A 268 -7.64 6.19 -10.30
C TYR A 268 -6.86 6.74 -11.50
N THR A 269 -6.80 8.06 -11.60
CA THR A 269 -6.00 8.79 -12.58
C THR A 269 -4.90 9.58 -11.87
N SER A 270 -3.67 9.48 -12.39
CA SER A 270 -2.54 10.28 -11.90
C SER A 270 -2.10 11.27 -12.96
N GLY A 271 -1.74 12.47 -12.50
CA GLY A 271 -1.22 13.55 -13.30
C GLY A 271 -1.22 14.84 -12.49
N GLY A 272 -0.27 15.73 -12.76
CA GLY A 272 -0.16 17.03 -12.10
C GLY A 272 1.17 17.24 -11.39
N GLU A 273 1.53 18.51 -11.24
CA GLU A 273 2.72 18.90 -10.49
C GLU A 273 2.45 18.79 -8.98
N TYR A 274 3.47 18.40 -8.20
CA TYR A 274 3.29 18.14 -6.77
C TYR A 274 2.71 19.34 -6.00
N LEU A 275 3.08 20.57 -6.37
CA LEU A 275 2.55 21.76 -5.70
C LEU A 275 1.06 21.98 -5.99
N GLU A 276 0.64 21.80 -7.25
CA GLU A 276 -0.76 21.93 -7.64
C GLU A 276 -1.61 20.88 -6.92
N LEU A 277 -1.13 19.63 -6.93
CA LEU A 277 -1.76 18.53 -6.20
C LEU A 277 -1.85 18.84 -4.70
N TYR A 278 -0.78 19.36 -4.09
CA TYR A 278 -0.77 19.72 -2.68
C TYR A 278 -1.81 20.80 -2.35
N SER A 279 -1.79 21.90 -3.11
CA SER A 279 -2.71 23.02 -2.93
C SER A 279 -4.17 22.59 -3.09
N GLN A 280 -4.47 21.75 -4.09
CA GLN A 280 -5.79 21.17 -4.28
C GLN A 280 -6.20 20.31 -3.07
N LYS A 281 -5.31 19.47 -2.55
CA LYS A 281 -5.60 18.64 -1.36
C LYS A 281 -5.90 19.48 -0.14
N LEU A 282 -5.20 20.61 0.08
CA LEU A 282 -5.51 21.53 1.17
C LEU A 282 -6.91 22.15 1.03
N VAL A 283 -7.32 22.50 -0.19
CA VAL A 283 -8.68 22.99 -0.46
C VAL A 283 -9.71 21.91 -0.18
N ASP A 284 -9.47 20.68 -0.63
CA ASP A 284 -10.37 19.55 -0.41
C ASP A 284 -10.53 19.22 1.08
N ILE A 285 -9.42 19.19 1.84
CA ILE A 285 -9.43 18.98 3.29
C ILE A 285 -10.26 20.08 3.96
N LYS A 286 -10.02 21.34 3.63
CA LYS A 286 -10.77 22.48 4.20
C LYS A 286 -12.27 22.34 3.94
N ASN A 287 -12.66 21.99 2.72
CA ASN A 287 -14.06 21.81 2.32
C ASN A 287 -14.72 20.59 2.98
N CYS A 288 -13.97 19.52 3.25
CA CYS A 288 -14.46 18.40 4.05
C CYS A 288 -14.68 18.83 5.51
N VAL A 289 -13.69 19.50 6.11
CA VAL A 289 -13.75 19.95 7.50
C VAL A 289 -14.93 20.90 7.74
N SER A 290 -15.16 21.89 6.87
CA SER A 290 -16.27 22.83 7.03
C SER A 290 -17.65 22.15 7.02
N ARG A 291 -17.82 21.12 6.19
CA ARG A 291 -19.04 20.30 6.14
C ARG A 291 -19.21 19.44 7.40
N LEU A 292 -18.13 18.80 7.85
CA LEU A 292 -18.16 17.87 8.99
C LEU A 292 -18.38 18.56 10.35
N ILE A 293 -17.84 19.76 10.55
CA ILE A 293 -18.01 20.48 11.84
C ILE A 293 -19.48 20.83 12.10
N SER A 294 -20.25 21.03 11.02
CA SER A 294 -21.66 21.40 11.07
C SER A 294 -22.59 20.25 11.48
N THR A 295 -22.08 19.01 11.57
CA THR A 295 -22.89 17.81 11.85
C THR A 295 -22.55 17.19 13.22
N ASN A 296 -23.50 16.46 13.81
CA ASN A 296 -23.21 15.58 14.95
C ASN A 296 -22.66 14.28 14.36
N GLN A 297 -21.34 14.11 14.47
CA GLN A 297 -20.56 13.05 13.80
C GLN A 297 -21.26 11.69 13.75
N CYS A 298 -21.86 11.40 12.59
CA CYS A 298 -22.22 10.05 12.20
C CYS A 298 -20.97 9.42 11.58
N TYR A 299 -20.61 8.21 12.01
CA TYR A 299 -19.50 7.43 11.45
C TYR A 299 -19.49 7.46 9.92
N GLU A 300 -20.66 7.28 9.28
CA GLU A 300 -20.79 7.28 7.81
C GLU A 300 -20.39 8.62 7.19
N LEU A 301 -20.79 9.76 7.78
CA LEU A 301 -20.44 11.07 7.23
C LEU A 301 -18.94 11.34 7.28
N LEU A 302 -18.25 10.87 8.33
CA LEU A 302 -16.80 10.99 8.43
C LEU A 302 -16.10 10.04 7.45
N LEU A 303 -16.60 8.81 7.32
CA LEU A 303 -16.10 7.81 6.37
C LEU A 303 -16.22 8.32 4.93
N ASP A 304 -17.41 8.75 4.52
CA ASP A 304 -17.75 9.24 3.17
C ASP A 304 -16.99 10.52 2.78
N SER A 305 -16.41 11.22 3.76
CA SER A 305 -15.64 12.44 3.48
C SER A 305 -14.25 12.16 2.91
N ASP A 306 -13.74 10.93 3.06
CA ASP A 306 -12.37 10.51 2.76
C ASP A 306 -11.33 11.49 3.34
N LEU A 307 -11.60 12.07 4.53
CA LEU A 307 -10.73 13.10 5.12
C LEU A 307 -9.33 12.55 5.44
N SER A 308 -9.26 11.33 5.99
CA SER A 308 -8.00 10.63 6.28
C SER A 308 -7.18 10.39 5.01
N GLU A 309 -7.80 9.93 3.93
CA GLU A 309 -7.13 9.73 2.64
C GLU A 309 -6.53 11.04 2.11
N LYS A 310 -7.29 12.14 2.18
CA LYS A 310 -6.79 13.46 1.75
C LYS A 310 -5.60 13.93 2.60
N CYS A 311 -5.64 13.68 3.90
CA CYS A 311 -4.51 13.97 4.80
C CYS A 311 -3.29 13.09 4.50
N ASN A 312 -3.49 11.81 4.23
CA ASN A 312 -2.42 10.90 3.78
C ASN A 312 -1.80 11.39 2.46
N ASP A 313 -2.61 11.73 1.46
CA ASP A 313 -2.12 12.27 0.18
C ASP A 313 -1.31 13.55 0.39
N ALA A 314 -1.80 14.50 1.21
CA ALA A 314 -1.07 15.72 1.55
C ALA A 314 0.29 15.41 2.20
N SER A 315 0.34 14.45 3.12
CA SER A 315 1.60 13.97 3.73
C SER A 315 2.55 13.40 2.68
N LEU A 316 2.06 12.50 1.81
CA LEU A 316 2.87 11.83 0.80
C LEU A 316 3.41 12.82 -0.24
N ILE A 317 2.62 13.80 -0.68
CA ILE A 317 3.05 14.86 -1.59
C ILE A 317 4.18 15.67 -0.95
N LEU A 318 4.02 16.13 0.30
CA LEU A 318 5.07 16.85 1.02
C LEU A 318 6.34 16.00 1.19
N ARG A 319 6.22 14.69 1.43
CA ARG A 319 7.38 13.77 1.47
C ARG A 319 8.10 13.70 0.13
N GLN A 320 7.38 13.72 -1.01
CA GLN A 320 8.03 13.79 -2.31
C GLN A 320 8.74 15.12 -2.53
N ILE A 321 8.11 16.24 -2.16
CA ILE A 321 8.73 17.57 -2.22
C ILE A 321 10.01 17.60 -1.35
N HIS A 322 9.95 17.04 -0.14
CA HIS A 322 11.11 16.95 0.75
C HIS A 322 12.26 16.13 0.14
N ARG A 323 11.95 14.93 -0.38
CA ARG A 323 12.95 14.07 -1.04
C ARG A 323 13.61 14.75 -2.23
N LEU A 324 12.83 15.49 -3.03
CA LEU A 324 13.36 16.26 -4.16
C LEU A 324 14.25 17.41 -3.69
N LYS A 325 13.87 18.11 -2.62
CA LYS A 325 14.68 19.16 -1.99
C LYS A 325 16.01 18.61 -1.46
N GLU A 326 16.00 17.47 -0.76
CA GLU A 326 17.21 16.85 -0.21
C GLU A 326 18.18 16.33 -1.27
N ARG A 327 17.66 15.81 -2.38
CA ARG A 327 18.49 15.39 -3.53
C ARG A 327 19.15 16.57 -4.24
N GLY A 328 18.61 17.76 -4.05
CA GLY A 328 18.95 18.95 -4.81
C GLY A 328 18.39 18.90 -6.23
N TRP A 329 18.32 20.06 -6.85
CA TRP A 329 17.87 20.22 -8.23
C TRP A 329 18.86 21.03 -9.06
N PRO A 330 18.87 20.87 -10.39
CA PRO A 330 19.70 21.68 -11.26
C PRO A 330 19.43 23.18 -11.11
N LYS A 331 20.46 24.01 -11.32
CA LYS A 331 20.35 25.48 -11.18
C LYS A 331 19.24 26.11 -12.03
N PHE A 332 18.96 25.56 -13.21
CA PHE A 332 17.98 26.12 -14.14
C PHE A 332 16.51 25.98 -13.69
N VAL A 333 16.19 25.07 -12.75
CA VAL A 333 14.86 24.95 -12.12
C VAL A 333 14.85 25.47 -10.69
N ALA A 334 15.98 25.98 -10.18
CA ALA A 334 16.10 26.33 -8.77
C ALA A 334 15.14 27.46 -8.36
N GLU A 335 15.06 28.51 -9.17
CA GLU A 335 14.16 29.63 -8.92
C GLU A 335 12.68 29.21 -8.92
N GLN A 336 12.28 28.35 -9.87
CA GLN A 336 10.92 27.81 -9.96
C GLN A 336 10.58 26.95 -8.72
N ASN A 337 11.49 26.05 -8.33
CA ASN A 337 11.28 25.18 -7.17
C ASN A 337 11.27 25.97 -5.86
N GLU A 338 12.11 26.99 -5.72
CA GLU A 338 12.09 27.89 -4.56
C GLU A 338 10.80 28.70 -4.49
N ALA A 339 10.32 29.23 -5.62
CA ALA A 339 9.04 29.92 -5.68
C ALA A 339 7.87 28.98 -5.29
N ALA A 340 7.89 27.75 -5.79
CA ALA A 340 6.94 26.71 -5.43
C ALA A 340 6.93 26.39 -3.93
N LEU A 341 8.10 26.35 -3.28
CA LEU A 341 8.19 26.17 -1.82
C LEU A 341 7.61 27.34 -1.03
N ARG A 342 7.86 28.58 -1.46
CA ARG A 342 7.27 29.78 -0.84
C ARG A 342 5.74 29.77 -0.99
N GLU A 343 5.24 29.34 -2.15
CA GLU A 343 3.80 29.19 -2.38
C GLU A 343 3.20 28.07 -1.51
N ALA A 344 3.87 26.92 -1.37
CA ALA A 344 3.45 25.86 -0.48
C ALA A 344 3.34 26.36 0.97
N ALA A 345 4.33 27.14 1.43
CA ALA A 345 4.33 27.73 2.77
C ALA A 345 3.14 28.69 2.97
N ALA A 346 2.92 29.61 2.03
CA ALA A 346 1.80 30.55 2.08
C ALA A 346 0.44 29.85 2.04
N THR A 347 0.29 28.83 1.19
CA THR A 347 -0.95 28.05 1.07
C THR A 347 -1.21 27.20 2.32
N THR A 348 -0.16 26.61 2.91
CA THR A 348 -0.26 25.89 4.20
C THR A 348 -0.70 26.81 5.33
N TYR A 349 -0.10 28.00 5.43
CA TYR A 349 -0.49 29.00 6.42
C TYR A 349 -1.96 29.41 6.28
N ARG A 350 -2.38 29.74 5.05
CA ARG A 350 -3.77 30.12 4.76
C ARG A 350 -4.74 28.98 5.05
N PHE A 351 -4.39 27.75 4.65
CA PHE A 351 -5.15 26.56 5.00
C PHE A 351 -5.33 26.42 6.52
N ALA A 352 -4.24 26.53 7.29
CA ALA A 352 -4.29 26.38 8.72
C ALA A 352 -5.19 27.44 9.37
N ILE A 353 -5.04 28.71 9.00
CA ILE A 353 -5.87 29.82 9.52
C ILE A 353 -7.34 29.68 9.14
N ASP A 354 -7.62 29.46 7.84
CA ASP A 354 -8.99 29.32 7.34
C ASP A 354 -9.70 28.13 8.00
N THR A 355 -8.99 27.00 8.14
CA THR A 355 -9.55 25.80 8.77
C THR A 355 -9.73 26.00 10.27
N TYR A 356 -8.81 26.70 10.93
CA TYR A 356 -8.92 27.04 12.34
C TYR A 356 -10.16 27.89 12.62
N HIS A 357 -10.56 28.78 11.71
CA HIS A 357 -11.80 29.55 11.87
C HIS A 357 -13.06 28.69 11.96
N PHE A 358 -13.11 27.54 11.29
CA PHE A 358 -14.24 26.61 11.43
C PHE A 358 -14.23 25.89 12.79
N VAL A 359 -13.05 25.47 13.23
CA VAL A 359 -12.86 24.67 14.46
C VAL A 359 -12.90 25.53 15.73
N LYS A 360 -12.56 26.82 15.62
CA LYS A 360 -12.51 27.75 16.75
C LYS A 360 -13.84 28.43 17.05
N ARG A 361 -14.84 28.49 16.12
CA ARG A 361 -16.10 29.24 16.33
C ARG A 361 -16.70 28.91 17.71
N PRO A 362 -16.53 29.78 18.72
CA PRO A 362 -17.16 29.60 20.00
C PRO A 362 -18.49 30.33 19.91
N THR A 363 -19.61 29.62 20.00
CA THR A 363 -20.78 30.24 20.61
C THR A 363 -20.33 30.66 22.01
N LYS A 364 -20.07 31.96 22.20
CA LYS A 364 -19.59 32.62 23.42
C LYS A 364 -19.91 31.84 24.70
N ALA A 365 -18.93 31.09 25.19
CA ALA A 365 -18.71 30.69 26.58
C ALA A 365 -17.43 29.85 26.61
N ALA A 366 -16.81 29.72 27.78
CA ALA A 366 -15.64 28.90 28.09
C ALA A 366 -15.57 27.57 27.32
N GLU A 367 -14.35 27.05 27.14
CA GLU A 367 -14.08 25.67 26.69
C GLU A 367 -15.20 24.75 27.18
N SER A 368 -16.11 24.42 26.27
CA SER A 368 -17.29 23.66 26.63
C SER A 368 -16.79 22.25 26.93
N PRO A 369 -17.14 21.65 28.08
CA PRO A 369 -16.84 20.24 28.35
C PRO A 369 -17.44 19.26 27.31
N ASN A 370 -18.13 19.76 26.28
CA ASN A 370 -18.75 19.03 25.17
C ASN A 370 -18.10 19.27 23.79
N ASP A 371 -16.81 19.64 23.69
CA ASP A 371 -16.14 19.70 22.39
C ASP A 371 -16.19 18.33 21.69
N LYS A 372 -16.81 18.28 20.51
CA LYS A 372 -16.99 17.03 19.72
C LYS A 372 -15.62 16.36 19.46
N PRO A 373 -15.52 15.02 19.50
CA PRO A 373 -14.25 14.31 19.30
C PRO A 373 -13.45 14.76 18.08
N LEU A 374 -14.05 14.83 16.88
CA LEU A 374 -13.31 15.31 15.69
C LEU A 374 -12.95 16.80 15.75
N VAL A 375 -13.69 17.67 16.46
CA VAL A 375 -13.29 19.08 16.64
C VAL A 375 -12.01 19.16 17.47
N LYS A 376 -11.92 18.36 18.54
CA LYS A 376 -10.72 18.25 19.37
C LYS A 376 -9.53 17.73 18.56
N THR A 377 -9.72 16.62 17.82
CA THR A 377 -8.70 16.05 16.93
C THR A 377 -8.20 17.06 15.90
N LEU A 378 -9.10 17.77 15.23
CA LEU A 378 -8.75 18.78 14.23
C LEU A 378 -7.98 19.95 14.85
N ARG A 379 -8.40 20.46 16.01
CA ARG A 379 -7.73 21.60 16.67
C ARG A 379 -6.27 21.26 17.00
N GLN A 380 -6.06 20.11 17.64
CA GLN A 380 -4.72 19.65 18.05
C GLN A 380 -3.79 19.51 16.84
N ASN A 381 -4.27 18.90 15.76
CA ASN A 381 -3.46 18.68 14.56
C ASN A 381 -3.25 19.95 13.72
N LEU A 382 -4.24 20.85 13.65
CA LEU A 382 -4.07 22.13 12.97
C LEU A 382 -3.03 23.01 13.67
N ASP A 383 -2.97 22.97 15.01
CA ASP A 383 -1.91 23.66 15.76
C ASP A 383 -0.52 23.08 15.43
N LEU A 384 -0.42 21.75 15.26
CA LEU A 384 0.83 21.11 14.82
C LEU A 384 1.22 21.56 13.41
N ILE A 385 0.30 21.57 12.46
CA ILE A 385 0.54 22.02 11.07
C ILE A 385 0.93 23.51 11.06
N PHE A 386 0.22 24.35 11.81
CA PHE A 386 0.48 25.78 11.89
C PHE A 386 1.90 26.08 12.39
N LYS A 387 2.37 25.35 13.40
CA LYS A 387 3.75 25.48 13.93
C LYS A 387 4.83 25.11 12.92
N ARG A 388 4.50 24.46 11.81
CA ARG A 388 5.46 24.11 10.73
C ARG A 388 5.66 25.24 9.73
N VAL A 389 4.88 26.32 9.82
CA VAL A 389 5.06 27.51 9.00
C VAL A 389 5.66 28.64 9.84
N THR A 390 6.80 29.18 9.40
CA THR A 390 7.47 30.31 10.05
C THR A 390 7.32 31.57 9.21
N VAL A 391 6.98 32.70 9.85
CA VAL A 391 6.89 34.01 9.19
C VAL A 391 8.27 34.66 9.16
N VAL A 392 8.80 34.94 7.97
CA VAL A 392 10.06 35.64 7.77
C VAL A 392 9.78 37.14 7.59
N GLN A 393 10.17 37.97 8.57
CA GLN A 393 9.98 39.43 8.52
C GLN A 393 11.14 40.15 7.79
N PRO A 394 10.90 41.30 7.11
CA PRO A 394 9.66 42.08 7.03
C PRO A 394 8.95 42.02 5.66
N ARG A 395 9.05 40.91 4.90
CA ARG A 395 8.45 40.79 3.54
C ARG A 395 7.20 39.91 3.43
N ARG A 396 6.61 39.43 4.53
CA ARG A 396 5.52 38.42 4.53
C ARG A 396 5.91 37.17 3.73
N GLU A 397 7.19 36.82 3.75
CA GLU A 397 7.66 35.55 3.18
C GLU A 397 7.45 34.46 4.23
N TYR A 398 6.96 33.30 3.80
CA TYR A 398 6.73 32.15 4.68
C TYR A 398 7.75 31.07 4.34
N ASP A 399 8.29 30.43 5.37
CA ASP A 399 9.08 29.21 5.23
C ASP A 399 8.35 28.02 5.83
N LEU A 400 8.49 26.85 5.20
CA LEU A 400 7.79 25.62 5.57
C LEU A 400 8.81 24.54 5.92
N ASP A 401 8.71 24.03 7.16
CA ASP A 401 9.30 22.75 7.53
C ASP A 401 8.53 21.63 6.82
N VAL A 402 8.91 21.34 5.57
CA VAL A 402 8.22 20.37 4.70
C VAL A 402 8.16 18.98 5.34
N GLY A 403 9.26 18.55 5.98
CA GLY A 403 9.34 17.27 6.67
C GLY A 403 8.42 17.22 7.89
N GLY A 404 8.44 18.25 8.73
CA GLY A 404 7.56 18.36 9.88
C GLY A 404 6.08 18.50 9.52
N ALA A 405 5.77 19.22 8.44
CA ALA A 405 4.40 19.36 7.93
C ALA A 405 3.88 18.03 7.39
N ALA A 406 4.71 17.28 6.65
CA ALA A 406 4.36 15.94 6.20
C ALA A 406 4.03 15.02 7.40
N ALA A 407 4.84 15.08 8.46
CA ALA A 407 4.58 14.30 9.67
C ALA A 407 3.26 14.70 10.35
N ALA A 408 2.97 16.01 10.46
CA ALA A 408 1.73 16.51 11.05
C ALA A 408 0.47 16.11 10.27
N PHE A 409 0.51 16.09 8.93
CA PHE A 409 -0.60 15.58 8.12
C PHE A 409 -0.83 14.07 8.28
N LEU A 410 0.25 13.30 8.44
CA LEU A 410 0.14 11.86 8.72
C LEU A 410 -0.45 11.62 10.11
N GLU A 411 -0.03 12.39 11.13
CA GLU A 411 -0.59 12.31 12.48
C GLU A 411 -2.09 12.61 12.49
N LEU A 412 -2.52 13.64 11.75
CA LEU A 412 -3.94 13.95 11.56
C LEU A 412 -4.70 12.76 10.92
N ALA A 413 -4.13 12.15 9.88
CA ALA A 413 -4.75 10.97 9.26
C ALA A 413 -4.88 9.80 10.25
N VAL A 414 -3.83 9.54 11.06
CA VAL A 414 -3.85 8.49 12.10
C VAL A 414 -4.92 8.76 13.15
N ASP A 415 -5.07 10.01 13.58
CA ASP A 415 -6.08 10.38 14.57
C ASP A 415 -7.50 10.27 14.00
N ILE A 416 -7.71 10.60 12.72
CA ILE A 416 -9.00 10.41 12.05
C ILE A 416 -9.34 8.92 11.94
N GLU A 417 -8.40 8.06 11.52
CA GLU A 417 -8.64 6.61 11.47
C GLU A 417 -8.88 6.02 12.85
N THR A 418 -8.20 6.53 13.88
CA THR A 418 -8.42 6.11 15.26
C THR A 418 -9.81 6.52 15.74
N LEU A 419 -10.27 7.72 15.38
CA LEU A 419 -11.62 8.16 15.70
C LEU A 419 -12.68 7.32 14.96
N LEU A 420 -12.49 7.05 13.66
CA LEU A 420 -13.38 6.18 12.89
C LEU A 420 -13.51 4.79 13.52
N LEU A 421 -12.37 4.20 13.93
CA LEU A 421 -12.35 2.92 14.65
C LEU A 421 -13.19 2.99 15.93
N ASN A 422 -12.99 4.02 16.76
CA ASN A 422 -13.71 4.15 18.02
C ASN A 422 -15.22 4.32 17.80
N LEU A 423 -15.63 5.19 16.86
CA LEU A 423 -17.04 5.41 16.53
C LEU A 423 -17.71 4.13 16.03
N MET A 424 -17.02 3.34 15.21
CA MET A 424 -17.52 2.05 14.76
C MET A 424 -17.65 1.05 15.91
N LEU A 425 -16.66 0.95 16.80
CA LEU A 425 -16.73 0.06 17.97
C LEU A 425 -17.85 0.44 18.94
N GLU A 426 -18.09 1.74 19.14
CA GLU A 426 -19.23 2.24 19.92
C GLU A 426 -20.57 1.86 19.27
N LYS A 427 -20.68 2.02 17.95
CA LYS A 427 -21.86 1.58 17.17
C LYS A 427 -22.06 0.07 17.28
N GLU A 428 -20.98 -0.70 17.23
CA GLU A 428 -21.02 -2.15 17.39
C GLU A 428 -21.54 -2.56 18.78
N ALA A 429 -20.96 -2.00 19.83
CA ALA A 429 -21.34 -2.28 21.21
C ALA A 429 -22.80 -1.91 21.49
N ALA A 430 -23.30 -0.80 20.93
CA ALA A 430 -24.69 -0.38 21.09
C ALA A 430 -25.67 -1.39 20.48
N LEU A 431 -25.37 -1.92 19.29
CA LEU A 431 -26.21 -2.93 18.63
C LEU A 431 -26.17 -4.28 19.33
N TYR A 432 -24.99 -4.69 19.85
CA TYR A 432 -24.87 -5.88 20.69
C TYR A 432 -25.74 -5.78 21.95
N ALA A 433 -25.73 -4.62 22.62
CA ALA A 433 -26.56 -4.38 23.79
C ALA A 433 -28.07 -4.43 23.48
N GLN A 434 -28.47 -4.23 22.22
CA GLN A 434 -29.85 -4.27 21.76
C GLN A 434 -30.27 -5.66 21.21
N GLY A 435 -29.36 -6.64 21.17
CA GLY A 435 -29.63 -7.97 20.62
C GLY A 435 -29.73 -8.01 19.10
N GLU A 436 -29.22 -6.98 18.41
CA GLU A 436 -29.34 -6.80 16.96
C GLU A 436 -28.11 -7.34 16.19
N GLU A 437 -27.70 -8.58 16.49
CA GLU A 437 -26.49 -9.21 15.93
C GLU A 437 -26.56 -9.39 14.39
N ASP A 438 -27.76 -9.62 13.85
CA ASP A 438 -27.97 -9.74 12.40
C ASP A 438 -27.76 -8.40 11.67
N LEU A 439 -28.10 -7.28 12.30
CA LEU A 439 -27.90 -5.92 11.80
C LEU A 439 -26.42 -5.53 11.79
N LEU A 440 -25.65 -6.01 12.77
CA LEU A 440 -24.19 -5.86 12.82
C LEU A 440 -23.47 -6.55 11.67
N SER A 441 -23.84 -7.81 11.42
CA SER A 441 -23.32 -8.59 10.30
C SER A 441 -23.68 -7.93 8.96
N GLY A 442 -24.89 -7.40 8.83
CA GLY A 442 -25.34 -6.63 7.67
C GLY A 442 -24.57 -5.33 7.46
N MET A 443 -24.33 -4.56 8.53
CA MET A 443 -23.59 -3.30 8.45
C MET A 443 -22.13 -3.49 8.04
N LEU A 444 -21.42 -4.43 8.65
CA LEU A 444 -20.02 -4.71 8.30
C LEU A 444 -19.86 -5.21 6.86
N ARG A 445 -20.88 -5.92 6.36
CA ARG A 445 -20.95 -6.34 4.96
C ARG A 445 -21.33 -5.19 4.02
N GLY A 446 -22.17 -4.24 4.45
CA GLY A 446 -22.79 -3.22 3.61
C GLY A 446 -22.17 -1.81 3.67
N MET A 447 -21.06 -1.59 4.37
CA MET A 447 -20.37 -0.30 4.37
C MET A 447 -19.89 0.07 2.96
N THR A 448 -20.33 1.23 2.46
CA THR A 448 -19.93 1.82 1.17
C THR A 448 -19.07 3.07 1.39
N LEU A 449 -18.19 3.39 0.45
CA LEU A 449 -17.30 4.57 0.33
C LEU A 449 -17.75 5.52 -0.79
N ALA A 450 -18.89 5.24 -1.42
CA ALA A 450 -19.34 6.02 -2.55
C ALA A 450 -19.83 7.35 -2.00
N PRO A 451 -19.34 8.49 -2.52
CA PRO A 451 -19.93 9.77 -2.18
C PRO A 451 -21.42 9.67 -2.49
N ALA A 452 -22.29 9.89 -1.48
CA ALA A 452 -23.72 9.95 -1.71
C ALA A 452 -23.97 10.93 -2.86
N ALA A 453 -24.49 10.42 -3.98
CA ALA A 453 -24.81 11.24 -5.13
C ALA A 453 -25.72 12.38 -4.64
N VAL A 454 -25.22 13.61 -4.70
CA VAL A 454 -26.03 14.80 -4.39
C VAL A 454 -27.20 14.74 -5.35
N GLY A 455 -28.40 14.47 -4.82
CA GLY A 455 -29.61 14.38 -5.60
C GLY A 455 -29.75 15.63 -6.45
N ALA A 456 -29.61 15.47 -7.77
CA ALA A 456 -30.01 16.49 -8.71
C ALA A 456 -31.52 16.69 -8.52
N SER A 457 -31.88 17.74 -7.79
CA SER A 457 -33.24 18.25 -7.79
C SER A 457 -33.59 18.59 -9.23
N ARG A 458 -34.48 17.79 -9.82
CA ARG A 458 -35.12 18.10 -11.09
C ARG A 458 -35.85 19.44 -10.92
N SER A 459 -35.41 20.44 -11.69
CA SER A 459 -36.25 21.56 -12.12
C SER A 459 -36.96 21.16 -13.40
#